data_AF-O32409-F1
#
_entry.id   AF-O32409-F1
#
_cell.length_a   1.000
_cell.length_b   1.000
_cell.length_c   1.000
_cell.angle_alpha   90.00
_cell.angle_beta   90.00
_cell.angle_gamma   90.00
#
_symmetry.space_group_name_H-M   'P 1'
#
loop_
_entity.id
_entity.type
_entity.pdbx_description
1 polymer ?
#
loop_
_entity_poly.entity_id
_entity_poly.type
_entity_poly.pdbx_seq_one_letter_code
_entity_poly.pdbx_strand_id
1 'polypeptide(L)' 'MANSFVRGGGTLSGLSESEAQEFHGIFVTSFISFIVVAIDAHFLAWKWRPWLPGVKGYALLDNASTAAQSVLSTLV' A
#
# COMPACT_ATOMS: atom_id res chain seq x y z
N MET A 1 13.25 56.02 -4.58
CA MET A 1 12.19 55.02 -4.70
C MET A 1 12.74 53.89 -5.55
N ALA A 2 13.34 52.88 -4.91
CA ALA A 2 14.06 51.81 -5.58
C ALA A 2 13.09 50.67 -5.89
N ASN A 3 12.83 50.42 -7.18
CA ASN A 3 12.10 49.26 -7.63
C ASN A 3 13.00 48.03 -7.51
N SER A 4 12.83 47.25 -6.44
CA SER A 4 13.48 45.96 -6.25
C SER A 4 12.87 44.94 -7.22
N PHE A 5 13.45 44.86 -8.41
CA PHE A 5 13.18 43.86 -9.44
C PHE A 5 13.71 42.48 -9.04
N VAL A 6 13.34 41.98 -7.86
CA VAL A 6 13.58 40.59 -7.50
C VAL A 6 12.22 39.90 -7.52
N ARG A 7 11.84 39.44 -8.72
CA ARG A 7 10.80 38.41 -8.86
C ARG A 7 11.33 37.18 -8.14
N GLY A 8 10.83 36.93 -6.93
CA GLY A 8 11.06 35.69 -6.21
C GLY A 8 10.51 34.52 -7.04
N GLY A 9 11.41 33.75 -7.64
CA GLY A 9 11.08 32.54 -8.40
C GLY A 9 11.76 31.28 -7.85
N GLY A 10 12.32 31.34 -6.64
CA GLY A 10 12.86 30.18 -5.96
C GLY A 10 11.90 29.73 -4.87
N THR A 11 11.21 28.61 -5.09
CA THR A 11 10.47 27.92 -4.02
C THR A 11 11.47 27.27 -3.04
N LEU A 12 11.01 26.89 -1.85
CA LEU A 12 11.83 26.36 -0.75
C LEU A 12 12.72 25.15 -1.13
N SER A 13 12.45 24.49 -2.26
CA SER A 13 13.23 23.37 -2.81
C SER A 13 14.36 23.78 -3.77
N GLY A 14 14.47 25.07 -4.14
CA GLY A 14 15.56 25.58 -4.99
C GLY A 14 15.50 25.15 -6.46
N LEU A 15 14.36 24.60 -6.92
CA LEU A 15 14.16 24.12 -8.29
C LEU A 15 13.28 25.09 -9.06
N SER A 16 13.59 25.28 -10.35
CA SER A 16 12.67 25.95 -11.27
C SER A 16 11.39 25.11 -11.47
N GLU A 17 10.27 25.76 -11.79
CA GLU A 17 8.99 25.08 -12.03
C GLU A 17 9.10 24.01 -13.14
N SER A 18 9.94 24.27 -14.15
CA SER A 18 10.24 23.32 -15.22
C SER A 18 10.97 22.07 -14.72
N GLU A 19 12.00 22.21 -13.88
CA GLU A 19 12.76 21.07 -13.37
C GLU A 19 11.91 20.19 -12.43
N ALA A 20 11.06 20.82 -11.62
CA ALA A 20 10.12 20.10 -10.76
C ALA A 20 9.14 19.25 -11.58
N GLN A 21 8.67 19.76 -12.72
CA GLN A 21 7.72 19.06 -13.58
C GLN A 21 8.35 17.90 -14.35
N GLU A 22 9.61 18.04 -14.77
CA GLU A 22 10.36 16.94 -15.40
C GLU A 22 10.58 15.77 -14.45
N PHE A 23 11.01 16.06 -13.21
CA PHE A 23 11.15 15.02 -12.18
C PHE A 23 9.81 14.36 -11.85
N HIS A 24 8.77 15.18 -11.70
CA HIS A 24 7.43 14.70 -11.38
C HIS A 24 6.88 13.75 -12.46
N GLY A 25 7.12 14.02 -13.74
CA GLY A 25 6.68 13.15 -14.84
C GLY A 25 7.29 11.74 -14.76
N ILE A 26 8.60 11.64 -14.53
CA ILE A 26 9.31 10.36 -14.41
C ILE A 26 8.89 9.64 -13.12
N PHE A 27 8.74 10.40 -12.03
CA PHE A 27 8.29 9.86 -10.74
C PHE A 27 6.89 9.25 -10.85
N VAL A 28 5.92 9.97 -11.44
CA VAL A 28 4.54 9.47 -11.57
C VAL A 28 4.48 8.24 -12.47
N THR A 29 5.22 8.23 -13.58
CA THR A 29 5.25 7.08 -14.50
C THR A 29 5.78 5.81 -13.82
N SER A 30 6.89 5.93 -13.09
CA SER A 30 7.49 4.79 -12.36
C SER A 30 6.65 4.38 -11.15
N PHE A 31 6.08 5.33 -10.42
CA PHE A 31 5.21 5.08 -9.27
C PHE A 31 3.92 4.35 -9.66
N ILE A 32 3.29 4.72 -10.77
CA ILE A 32 2.11 4.01 -11.30
C ILE A 32 2.49 2.56 -11.66
N SER A 33 3.62 2.37 -12.35
CA SER A 33 4.10 1.04 -12.72
C SER A 33 4.34 0.16 -11.48
N PHE A 34 4.91 0.73 -10.42
CA PHE A 34 5.10 0.06 -9.14
C PHE A 34 3.76 -0.31 -8.46
N ILE A 35 2.79 0.60 -8.47
CA ILE A 35 1.46 0.34 -7.87
C ILE A 35 0.76 -0.83 -8.57
N VAL A 36 0.82 -0.91 -9.90
CA VAL A 36 0.21 -2.02 -10.65
C VAL A 36 0.75 -3.37 -10.14
N VAL A 37 2.08 -3.50 -10.06
CA VAL A 37 2.72 -4.72 -9.55
C VAL A 37 2.37 -4.97 -8.08
N ALA A 38 2.32 -3.91 -7.26
CA ALA A 38 1.97 -4.03 -5.85
C ALA A 38 0.54 -4.52 -5.67
N ILE A 39 -0.41 -4.05 -6.48
CA ILE A 39 -1.80 -4.50 -6.47
C ILE A 39 -1.87 -6.01 -6.74
N ASP A 40 -1.20 -6.49 -7.80
CA ASP A 40 -1.17 -7.91 -8.15
C ASP A 40 -0.60 -8.78 -7.01
N ALA A 41 0.51 -8.32 -6.41
CA ALA A 41 1.12 -9.00 -5.27
C ALA A 41 0.19 -9.07 -4.05
N HIS A 42 -0.52 -7.99 -3.74
CA HIS A 42 -1.46 -7.95 -2.61
C HIS A 42 -2.70 -8.80 -2.86
N PHE A 43 -3.19 -8.87 -4.10
CA PHE A 43 -4.26 -9.79 -4.47
C PHE A 43 -3.84 -11.25 -4.26
N LEU A 44 -2.64 -11.62 -4.69
CA LEU A 44 -2.13 -12.99 -4.48
C LEU A 44 -1.94 -13.29 -2.98
N ALA A 45 -1.37 -12.35 -2.23
CA ALA A 45 -1.24 -12.47 -0.77
C ALA A 45 -2.59 -12.63 -0.08
N TRP A 46 -3.61 -11.88 -0.53
CA TRP A 46 -4.98 -12.02 -0.02
C TRP A 46 -5.56 -13.41 -0.29
N LYS A 47 -5.32 -13.95 -1.50
CA LYS A 47 -5.76 -15.30 -1.85
C LYS A 47 -5.08 -16.37 -1.01
N TRP A 48 -3.82 -16.17 -0.62
CA TRP A 48 -3.08 -17.08 0.25
C TRP A 48 -3.49 -17.01 1.71
N ARG A 49 -3.58 -15.80 2.28
CA ARG A 49 -3.97 -15.58 3.68
C ARG A 49 -4.85 -14.32 3.77
N PRO A 50 -6.18 -14.46 3.66
CA PRO A 50 -7.09 -13.32 3.64
C PRO A 50 -7.08 -12.63 5.00
N TRP A 51 -6.58 -11.40 5.09
CA TRP A 51 -6.30 -10.76 6.37
C TRP A 51 -7.48 -10.04 7.01
N LEU A 52 -8.57 -9.76 6.28
CA LEU A 52 -9.84 -9.31 6.88
C LEU A 52 -10.80 -10.50 7.05
N PRO A 53 -10.90 -11.07 8.26
CA PRO A 53 -11.94 -12.05 8.53
C PRO A 53 -13.32 -11.37 8.65
N GLY A 54 -14.40 -12.12 8.39
CA GLY A 54 -15.77 -11.61 8.48
C GLY A 54 -16.21 -11.29 9.93
N VAL A 55 -17.48 -10.93 10.13
CA VAL A 55 -18.05 -10.56 11.46
C VAL A 55 -17.88 -11.63 12.55
N LYS A 56 -17.67 -12.89 12.17
CA LYS A 56 -17.36 -14.02 13.07
C LYS A 56 -15.86 -14.32 13.16
N GLY A 57 -14.99 -13.44 12.66
CA GLY A 57 -13.54 -13.60 12.71
C GLY A 57 -13.03 -14.86 11.99
N TYR A 58 -11.85 -15.33 12.42
CA TYR A 58 -11.38 -16.69 12.15
C TYR A 58 -12.01 -17.73 13.08
N ALA A 59 -13.01 -17.36 13.90
CA ALA A 59 -13.56 -18.23 14.93
C ALA A 59 -14.21 -19.51 14.36
N LEU A 60 -14.59 -19.50 13.07
CA LEU A 60 -15.06 -20.69 12.33
C LEU A 60 -13.95 -21.68 11.93
N LEU A 61 -12.69 -21.24 11.93
CA LEU A 61 -11.53 -22.11 11.72
C LEU A 61 -10.99 -22.59 13.07
N ASP A 62 -11.05 -21.76 14.10
CA ASP A 62 -10.64 -22.11 15.47
C ASP A 62 -11.58 -23.13 16.11
N ASN A 63 -12.89 -22.99 15.93
CA ASN A 63 -13.86 -23.98 16.43
C ASN A 63 -13.82 -25.30 15.64
N ALA A 64 -13.59 -25.27 14.33
CA ALA A 64 -13.49 -26.46 13.50
C ALA A 64 -12.23 -27.26 13.81
N SER A 65 -11.10 -26.59 14.04
CA SER A 65 -9.86 -27.23 14.48
C SER A 65 -9.98 -27.80 15.90
N THR A 66 -10.61 -27.06 16.83
CA THR A 66 -10.87 -27.54 18.19
C THR A 66 -11.81 -28.75 18.21
N ALA A 67 -12.86 -28.76 17.38
CA ALA A 67 -13.77 -29.89 17.25
C ALA A 67 -13.10 -31.11 16.60
N ALA A 68 -12.23 -30.91 15.61
CA ALA A 68 -11.45 -31.99 15.02
C ALA A 68 -10.49 -32.62 16.04
N GLN A 69 -9.84 -31.79 16.87
CA GLN A 69 -8.94 -32.25 17.93
C GLN A 69 -9.68 -32.99 19.05
N SER A 70 -10.88 -32.55 19.44
CA SER A 70 -11.66 -33.22 20.49
C SER A 70 -12.17 -34.61 20.05
N VAL A 71 -12.55 -34.76 18.78
CA VAL A 71 -12.92 -36.06 18.21
C VAL A 71 -11.71 -37.00 18.19
N LEU A 72 -10.54 -36.52 17.76
CA LEU A 72 -9.31 -37.31 17.76
C LEU A 72 -8.88 -37.74 19.18
N SER A 73 -9.00 -36.86 20.18
CA SER A 73 -8.66 -37.19 21.57
C SER A 73 -9.65 -38.15 22.24
N THR A 74 -10.87 -38.27 21.70
CA THR A 74 -11.88 -39.22 22.22
C THR A 74 -11.75 -40.59 21.57
N LEU A 75 -11.04 -40.69 20.44
CA LEU A 75 -10.84 -41.92 19.67
C LEU A 75 -9.48 -42.60 19.93
N VAL A 76 -8.56 -41.94 20.65
CA VAL A 76 -7.23 -42.45 21.00
C VAL A 76 -7.13 -42.78 22.49
#